data_AF-A0A3M1C2W4-F1
#
_entry.id   AF-A0A3M1C2W4-F1
#
_cell.length_a   1.000
_cell.length_b   1.000
_cell.length_c   1.000
_cell.angle_alpha   90.00
_cell.angle_beta   90.00
_cell.angle_gamma   90.00
#
_symmetry.space_group_name_H-M   'P 1'
#
loop_
_entity.id
_entity.type
_entity.pdbx_description
1 polymer ?
#
loop_
_entity_poly.entity_id
_entity_poly.type
_entity_poly.pdbx_seq_one_letter_code
_entity_poly.pdbx_strand_id
1 'polypeptide(L)'
;MTEQDTKPVPSWKIIVAFLLDLLTSFLVIGYIIAWATGGLTESGFSLEGGPALLLFALVIVYFVGLGRYGGGTIWQRVLGTNR
;
A
#
# COMPACT_ATOMS: atom_id res chain seq x y z
N MET A 1 -27.34 10.84 28.81
CA MET A 1 -26.49 9.95 28.01
C MET A 1 -26.66 10.38 26.56
N THR A 2 -25.67 11.06 25.98
CA THR A 2 -25.72 11.43 24.55
C THR A 2 -25.28 10.22 23.73
N GLU A 3 -26.19 9.65 22.93
CA GLU A 3 -25.82 8.72 21.86
C GLU A 3 -24.80 9.41 20.95
N GLN A 4 -23.55 8.95 21.00
CA GLN A 4 -22.54 9.33 20.03
C GLN A 4 -22.89 8.59 18.74
N ASP A 5 -23.53 9.28 17.79
CA ASP A 5 -23.78 8.81 16.42
C ASP A 5 -22.41 8.61 15.72
N THR A 6 -21.83 7.41 15.89
CA THR A 6 -20.61 7.03 15.17
C THR A 6 -20.96 6.79 13.71
N LYS A 7 -21.04 7.87 12.93
CA LYS A 7 -21.25 7.77 11.48
C LYS A 7 -20.23 6.80 10.88
N PRO A 8 -20.68 5.78 10.14
CA PRO A 8 -19.76 4.82 9.53
C PRO A 8 -18.81 5.53 8.57
N VAL A 9 -17.52 5.17 8.64
CA VAL A 9 -16.49 5.69 7.72
C VAL A 9 -16.95 5.49 6.26
N PRO A 10 -16.95 6.54 5.42
CA PRO A 10 -17.39 6.42 4.03
C PRO A 10 -16.54 5.43 3.24
N SER A 11 -17.18 4.48 2.54
CA SER A 11 -16.50 3.42 1.78
C SER A 11 -15.56 3.96 0.70
N TRP A 12 -15.87 5.10 0.08
CA TRP A 12 -15.01 5.72 -0.93
C TRP A 12 -13.62 6.08 -0.36
N LYS A 13 -13.52 6.50 0.92
CA LYS A 13 -12.24 6.81 1.56
C LYS A 13 -11.39 5.55 1.74
N ILE A 14 -12.04 4.42 2.03
CA ILE A 14 -11.36 3.13 2.19
C ILE A 14 -10.81 2.66 0.84
N ILE A 15 -11.62 2.77 -0.23
CA ILE A 15 -11.22 2.41 -1.60
C ILE A 15 -10.06 3.30 -2.07
N VAL A 16 -10.15 4.61 -1.85
CA VAL A 16 -9.07 5.55 -2.21
C VAL A 16 -7.80 5.27 -1.41
N ALA A 17 -7.89 5.01 -0.10
CA ALA A 17 -6.74 4.61 0.71
C ALA A 17 -6.05 3.37 0.11
N PHE A 18 -6.83 2.33 -0.18
CA PHE A 18 -6.32 1.10 -0.77
C PHE A 18 -5.61 1.33 -2.11
N LEU A 19 -6.20 2.12 -3.01
CA LEU A 19 -5.59 2.43 -4.31
C LEU A 19 -4.29 3.21 -4.15
N LEU A 20 -4.24 4.19 -3.24
CA LEU A 20 -3.03 4.96 -2.95
C LEU A 20 -1.94 4.07 -2.33
N ASP A 21 -2.29 3.20 -1.39
CA ASP A 21 -1.38 2.22 -0.80
C ASP A 21 -0.83 1.26 -1.85
N LEU A 22 -1.69 0.76 -2.75
CA LEU A 22 -1.28 -0.15 -3.81
C LEU A 22 -0.28 0.53 -4.75
N LEU A 23 -0.60 1.73 -5.24
CA LEU A 23 0.28 2.47 -6.13
C LEU A 23 1.60 2.84 -5.45
N THR A 24 1.55 3.41 -4.25
CA THR A 24 2.76 3.84 -3.54
C THR A 24 3.65 2.66 -3.15
N SER A 25 3.08 1.56 -2.66
CA SER A 25 3.85 0.35 -2.36
C SER A 25 4.48 -0.26 -3.62
N PHE A 26 3.71 -0.37 -4.72
CA PHE A 26 4.26 -0.86 -6.00
C PHE A 26 5.39 0.01 -6.53
N LEU A 27 5.22 1.33 -6.51
CA LEU A 27 6.21 2.26 -7.03
C LEU A 27 7.48 2.27 -6.17
N VAL A 28 7.34 2.39 -4.85
CA VAL A 28 8.48 2.47 -3.93
C VAL A 28 9.24 1.14 -3.89
N ILE A 29 8.54 0.03 -3.66
CA ILE A 29 9.18 -1.29 -3.58
C ILE A 29 9.72 -1.69 -4.95
N GLY A 30 8.96 -1.46 -6.02
CA GLY A 30 9.37 -1.77 -7.39
C GLY A 30 10.62 -1.01 -7.79
N TYR A 31 10.69 0.29 -7.49
CA TYR A 31 11.87 1.10 -7.75
C TYR A 31 13.09 0.61 -6.96
N ILE A 32 12.92 0.27 -5.68
CA ILE A 32 14.01 -0.26 -4.83
C ILE A 32 14.55 -1.59 -5.40
N ILE A 33 13.66 -2.51 -5.78
CA ILE A 33 14.07 -3.79 -6.38
C ILE A 33 14.78 -3.54 -7.70
N ALA A 34 14.20 -2.73 -8.58
CA ALA A 34 14.76 -2.43 -9.89
C ALA A 34 16.14 -1.78 -9.79
N TRP A 35 16.31 -0.85 -8.85
CA TRP A 35 17.61 -0.27 -8.54
C TRP A 35 18.63 -1.34 -8.08
N ALA A 36 18.21 -2.29 -7.24
CA ALA A 36 19.07 -3.36 -6.75
C ALA A 36 19.37 -4.45 -7.80
N THR A 37 18.48 -4.69 -8.76
CA THR A 37 18.59 -5.78 -9.75
C THR A 37 18.95 -5.30 -11.16
N GLY A 38 19.21 -4.00 -11.34
CA GLY A 38 19.51 -3.41 -12.65
C GLY A 38 18.31 -3.27 -13.59
N GLY A 39 17.09 -3.31 -13.06
CA GLY A 39 15.83 -3.19 -13.81
C GLY A 39 15.31 -1.76 -13.98
N LEU A 40 16.12 -0.73 -13.70
CA LEU A 40 15.72 0.66 -13.92
C LEU A 40 15.68 0.99 -15.42
N THR A 41 14.74 1.84 -15.81
CA THR A 41 14.59 2.35 -17.19
C THR A 41 14.58 3.88 -17.19
N GLU A 42 14.60 4.51 -18.36
CA GLU A 42 14.53 5.98 -18.48
C GLU A 42 13.27 6.58 -17.85
N SER A 43 12.16 5.83 -17.82
CA SER A 43 10.86 6.29 -17.34
C SER A 43 10.41 5.65 -16.02
N GLY A 44 11.17 4.70 -15.46
CA GLY A 44 10.79 4.01 -14.24
C GLY A 44 11.55 2.71 -14.03
N PHE A 45 10.82 1.59 -14.05
CA PHE A 45 11.41 0.26 -13.87
C PHE A 45 10.71 -0.80 -14.73
N SER A 46 11.46 -1.85 -15.05
CA SER A 46 10.95 -3.10 -15.61
C SER A 46 11.45 -4.26 -14.76
N LEU A 47 10.52 -5.05 -14.22
CA LEU A 47 10.81 -6.22 -13.42
C LEU A 47 10.18 -7.44 -14.08
N GLU A 48 10.99 -8.46 -14.33
CA GLU A 48 10.58 -9.73 -14.93
C GLU A 48 11.05 -10.90 -14.08
N GLY A 49 10.34 -12.03 -14.13
CA GLY A 49 10.73 -13.25 -13.41
C GLY A 49 10.85 -13.06 -11.89
N GLY A 50 12.00 -13.44 -11.33
CA GLY A 50 12.24 -13.45 -9.87
C GLY A 50 12.01 -12.10 -9.17
N PRO A 51 12.62 -10.99 -9.65
CA PRO A 51 12.35 -9.65 -9.13
C PRO A 51 10.87 -9.24 -9.13
N ALA A 52 10.09 -9.64 -10.14
CA ALA A 52 8.66 -9.38 -10.18
C ALA A 52 7.91 -10.15 -9.07
N LEU A 53 8.23 -11.43 -8.87
CA LEU A 53 7.64 -12.23 -7.78
C LEU A 53 7.99 -11.64 -6.40
N LEU A 54 9.22 -11.16 -6.22
CA LEU A 54 9.65 -10.49 -4.99
C LEU A 54 8.84 -9.21 -4.74
N LEU A 55 8.57 -8.40 -5.77
CA LEU A 55 7.73 -7.22 -5.65
C LEU A 55 6.34 -7.57 -5.10
N PHE A 56 5.65 -8.54 -5.72
CA PHE A 56 4.33 -8.97 -5.24
C PHE A 56 4.36 -9.48 -3.81
N ALA A 57 5.37 -10.29 -3.46
CA ALA A 57 5.53 -10.80 -2.09
C ALA A 57 5.68 -9.65 -1.09
N LEU A 58 6.53 -8.66 -1.37
CA LEU A 58 6.75 -7.52 -0.48
C LEU A 58 5.55 -6.58 -0.40
N VAL A 59 4.79 -6.38 -1.49
CA VAL A 59 3.53 -5.62 -1.44
C VAL A 59 2.50 -6.32 -0.55
N ILE A 60 2.36 -7.64 -0.66
CA ILE A 60 1.48 -8.40 0.24
C ILE A 60 1.95 -8.26 1.69
N VAL A 61 3.25 -8.37 1.95
CA VAL A 61 3.83 -8.17 3.29
C VAL A 61 3.54 -6.76 3.81
N TYR A 62 3.61 -5.72 2.97
CA TYR A 62 3.23 -4.36 3.34
C TYR A 62 1.77 -4.29 3.82
N PHE A 63 0.81 -4.80 3.03
CA PHE A 63 -0.60 -4.75 3.39
C PHE A 63 -0.94 -5.62 4.61
N VAL A 64 -0.41 -6.84 4.68
CA VAL A 64 -0.66 -7.74 5.81
C VAL A 64 0.02 -7.24 7.08
N GLY A 65 1.26 -6.75 6.98
CA GLY A 65 2.02 -6.23 8.10
C GLY A 65 1.39 -4.99 8.71
N LEU A 66 1.12 -3.96 7.90
CA LEU A 66 0.48 -2.74 8.40
C LEU A 66 -0.98 -2.97 8.79
N GLY A 67 -1.72 -3.78 8.03
CA GLY A 67 -3.11 -4.10 8.34
C GLY A 67 -3.26 -4.86 9.66
N ARG A 68 -2.39 -5.85 9.92
CA ARG A 68 -2.51 -6.75 11.08
C ARG A 68 -1.86 -6.20 12.35
N TYR A 69 -0.76 -5.45 12.24
CA TYR A 69 0.01 -4.97 13.40
C TYR A 69 0.00 -3.45 13.56
N GLY A 70 -0.33 -2.71 12.51
CA GLY A 70 -0.17 -1.26 12.47
C GLY A 70 -1.44 -0.45 12.74
N GLY A 71 -2.61 -1.07 12.85
CA GLY A 71 -3.87 -0.32 12.78
C GLY A 71 -4.02 0.33 11.41
N GLY A 72 -4.09 -0.51 10.38
CA GLY A 72 -4.27 -0.06 9.01
C GLY A 72 -3.00 0.46 8.31
N THR A 73 -3.13 0.59 7.00
CA THR A 73 -2.10 1.06 6.07
C THR A 73 -1.84 2.56 6.20
N ILE A 74 -0.77 3.06 5.57
CA ILE A 74 -0.37 4.48 5.67
C ILE A 74 -1.52 5.39 5.24
N TRP A 75 -2.13 5.13 4.08
CA TRP A 75 -3.19 5.99 3.58
C TRP A 75 -4.50 5.84 4.34
N GLN A 76 -4.75 4.69 4.98
CA GLN A 76 -5.87 4.55 5.92
C GLN A 76 -5.71 5.45 7.15
N ARG A 77 -4.49 5.61 7.67
CA ARG A 77 -4.21 6.55 8.77
C ARG A 77 -4.37 8.00 8.32
N VAL A 78 -3.83 8.35 7.15
CA VAL A 78 -3.92 9.70 6.59
C VAL A 78 -5.38 10.10 6.32
N LEU A 79 -6.20 9.19 5.79
CA LEU A 79 -7.61 9.46 5.49
C LEU A 79 -8.56 9.24 6.67
N GLY A 80 -8.05 8.84 7.83
CA GLY A 80 -8.82 8.60 9.04
C GLY A 80 -9.81 7.43 8.91
N THR A 81 -9.43 6.37 8.20
CA THR A 81 -10.25 5.18 7.97
C THR A 81 -9.77 3.96 8.75
N ASN A 82 -8.72 4.11 9.57
CA ASN A 82 -8.29 3.09 10.51
C ASN A 82 -9.43 2.79 11.50
N ARG A 83 -9.72 1.50 11.71
CA ARG A 83 -10.73 1.01 12.64
C ARG A 83 -10.07 0.20 13.74
#